data_AF-A0A165YC08-F1
#
_entry.id   AF-A0A165YC08-F1
#
_cell.length_a   1.000
_cell.length_b   1.000
_cell.length_c   1.000
_cell.angle_alpha   90.00
_cell.angle_beta   90.00
_cell.angle_gamma   90.00
#
_symmetry.space_group_name_H-M   'P 1'
#
loop_
_entity.id
_entity.type
_entity.pdbx_description
1 polymer ?
#
loop_
_entity_poly.entity_id
_entity_poly.type
_entity_poly.pdbx_seq_one_letter_code
_entity_poly.pdbx_strand_id
1 'polypeptide(L)'
;MSPEVVDDFIASELSVICADFEKRVTNLLHQQTGKLSGPSDELSTVNETFQQVDRTIFKSIQSMKWQYNQQRPVEKLANELIFEILQYCKADEPHCYLPSAFSVSTKWRNVALSSPDFWTNISLPIHPDLLPLLQKRSQYRPIHVTISNDDLWDERSQDQRIGEPLRMLLGQISHLNISWGEGGTETRSLNSLLAARVNECDLPFLEHLEIADWASDESDMAWLYTGALKNLVFEGNPASKPFIWKDWLLDLRIEWTTMSSTDIINLLTDCTQLERCSIRNDSSGSGDVQPSETVVSLPELQTLYIGSLYVAEMIHLFDHLEIPSSADVSVRTEDDRHGFFNNVIPFDEFLGPRVALYDELRIRKSYAGLSYDLSSKSRGPLSVLNGSSEKVHSLADLASYANSLSSLHFEAGTLPSLPRLVEALRSLSLITHISIHNGEKDMDMLLSALDPQEPHSEILCPRLESLDCSETKFESSRLQETLQARNSKGFPVRELKTTRGFVTPDSDGLTSLVEQHHQVDPIPVKSYFRSFMASGDGTGSAQTAT
;
A
#
# COMPACT_ATOMS: atom_id res chain seq x y z
N MET A 1 13.06 44.09 -17.01
CA MET A 1 12.07 45.00 -17.64
C MET A 1 10.84 44.96 -16.76
N SER A 2 10.34 46.12 -16.33
CA SER A 2 9.12 46.20 -15.53
C SER A 2 7.92 45.77 -16.38
N PRO A 3 6.91 45.10 -15.78
CA PRO A 3 5.70 44.65 -16.49
C PRO A 3 4.98 45.80 -17.23
N GLU A 4 5.03 47.02 -16.70
CA GLU A 4 4.45 48.22 -17.33
C GLU A 4 5.06 48.56 -18.70
N VAL A 5 6.35 48.30 -18.93
CA VAL A 5 7.01 48.59 -20.21
C VAL A 5 6.66 47.55 -21.28
N VAL A 6 6.29 46.35 -20.86
CA VAL A 6 5.86 45.28 -21.77
C VAL A 6 4.42 45.50 -22.23
N ASP A 7 3.55 45.99 -21.35
CA ASP A 7 2.14 46.27 -21.67
C ASP A 7 1.98 47.45 -22.64
N ASP A 8 2.75 48.53 -22.48
CA ASP A 8 2.73 49.68 -23.41
C ASP A 8 3.23 49.32 -24.82
N PHE A 9 4.24 48.44 -24.90
CA PHE A 9 4.76 47.96 -26.18
C PHE A 9 3.73 47.08 -26.91
N ILE A 10 3.07 46.17 -26.17
CA ILE A 10 2.02 45.30 -26.71
C ILE A 10 0.79 46.11 -27.16
N ALA A 11 0.39 47.12 -26.38
CA ALA A 11 -0.72 48.01 -26.74
C ALA A 11 -0.44 48.81 -28.02
N SER A 12 0.81 49.27 -28.19
CA SER A 12 1.26 49.98 -29.39
C SER A 12 1.26 49.07 -30.63
N GLU A 13 1.82 47.86 -30.55
CA GLU A 13 1.80 46.92 -31.68
C GLU A 13 0.36 46.48 -32.04
N LEU A 14 -0.49 46.20 -31.05
CA LEU A 14 -1.90 45.86 -31.30
C LEU A 14 -2.66 47.00 -31.96
N SER A 15 -2.40 48.25 -31.56
CA SER A 15 -3.00 49.44 -32.18
C SER A 15 -2.62 49.58 -33.66
N VAL A 16 -1.35 49.35 -34.00
CA VAL A 16 -0.87 49.36 -35.40
C VAL A 16 -1.53 48.25 -36.23
N ILE A 17 -1.66 47.05 -35.65
CA ILE A 17 -2.28 45.92 -36.35
C ILE A 17 -3.78 46.13 -36.54
N CYS A 18 -4.49 46.65 -35.54
CA CYS A 18 -5.91 47.03 -35.65
C CYS A 18 -6.12 48.12 -36.72
N ALA A 19 -5.25 49.12 -36.78
CA ALA A 19 -5.32 50.17 -37.80
C ALA A 19 -5.08 49.64 -39.22
N ASP A 20 -4.15 48.70 -39.42
CA ASP A 20 -3.95 48.05 -40.73
C ASP A 20 -5.17 47.20 -41.12
N PHE A 21 -5.76 46.49 -40.16
CA PHE A 21 -6.97 45.72 -40.35
C PHE A 21 -8.17 46.60 -40.75
N GLU A 22 -8.45 47.65 -39.99
CA GLU A 22 -9.51 48.63 -40.29
C GLU A 22 -9.32 49.23 -41.69
N LYS A 23 -8.08 49.59 -42.04
CA LYS A 23 -7.73 50.13 -43.35
C LYS A 23 -7.99 49.12 -44.48
N ARG A 24 -7.63 47.84 -44.29
CA ARG A 24 -7.90 46.78 -45.29
C ARG A 24 -9.38 46.51 -45.49
N VAL A 25 -10.15 46.44 -44.40
CA VAL A 25 -11.61 46.28 -44.45
C VAL A 25 -12.26 47.47 -45.14
N THR A 26 -11.86 48.69 -44.77
CA THR A 26 -12.35 49.93 -45.38
C THR A 26 -12.04 49.99 -46.87
N ASN A 27 -10.83 49.63 -47.29
CA ASN A 27 -10.43 49.59 -48.70
C ASN A 27 -11.20 48.54 -49.51
N LEU A 28 -11.47 47.36 -48.93
CA LEU A 28 -12.29 46.32 -49.58
C LEU A 28 -13.74 46.78 -49.76
N LEU A 29 -14.32 47.41 -48.73
CA LEU A 29 -15.66 47.99 -48.81
C LEU A 29 -15.75 49.09 -49.87
N HIS A 30 -14.74 49.97 -49.97
CA HIS A 30 -14.68 51.06 -50.95
C HIS A 30 -14.42 50.61 -52.39
N GLN A 31 -13.57 49.60 -52.62
CA GLN A 31 -13.30 49.09 -53.97
C GLN A 31 -14.53 48.43 -54.62
N GLN A 32 -15.46 47.92 -53.82
CA GLN A 32 -16.59 47.12 -54.31
C GLN A 32 -17.90 47.91 -54.36
N THR A 33 -18.05 48.97 -53.56
CA THR A 33 -19.19 49.92 -53.69
C THR A 33 -19.19 50.68 -55.02
N GLY A 34 -18.04 50.79 -55.71
CA GLY A 34 -17.92 51.46 -57.00
C GLY A 34 -18.37 50.65 -58.24
N LYS A 35 -18.83 49.40 -58.08
CA LYS A 35 -19.11 48.48 -59.22
C LYS A 35 -20.55 47.94 -59.30
N LEU A 36 -21.51 48.52 -58.57
CA LEU A 36 -22.89 47.99 -58.50
C LEU A 36 -23.79 48.64 -59.57
N SER A 37 -24.44 47.82 -60.42
CA SER A 37 -25.48 48.23 -61.37
C SER A 37 -26.44 47.08 -61.65
N GLY A 38 -27.51 46.90 -60.85
CA GLY A 38 -28.63 45.99 -61.12
C GLY A 38 -29.28 45.32 -59.86
N PRO A 39 -30.60 45.45 -59.58
CA PRO A 39 -31.21 45.13 -58.27
C PRO A 39 -31.19 43.67 -57.78
N SER A 40 -31.04 42.69 -58.67
CA SER A 40 -31.07 41.25 -58.30
C SER A 40 -29.67 40.65 -58.14
N ASP A 41 -28.73 41.05 -59.00
CA ASP A 41 -27.31 40.69 -58.85
C ASP A 41 -26.68 41.42 -57.65
N GLU A 42 -27.25 42.57 -57.26
CA GLU A 42 -26.85 43.35 -56.08
C GLU A 42 -26.95 42.55 -54.77
N LEU A 43 -28.03 41.77 -54.55
CA LEU A 43 -28.21 41.07 -53.27
C LEU A 43 -27.26 39.86 -53.11
N SER A 44 -27.01 39.13 -54.21
CA SER A 44 -26.03 38.03 -54.22
C SER A 44 -24.61 38.54 -54.05
N THR A 45 -24.26 39.63 -54.76
CA THR A 45 -22.95 40.28 -54.66
C THR A 45 -22.71 40.80 -53.24
N VAL A 46 -23.72 41.39 -52.60
CA VAL A 46 -23.63 41.87 -51.20
C VAL A 46 -23.44 40.70 -50.22
N ASN A 47 -24.15 39.58 -50.39
CA ASN A 47 -23.98 38.40 -49.52
C ASN A 47 -22.60 37.73 -49.69
N GLU A 48 -22.12 37.60 -50.92
CA GLU A 48 -20.75 37.13 -51.21
C GLU A 48 -19.70 38.07 -50.62
N THR A 49 -19.98 39.38 -50.64
CA THR A 49 -19.11 40.39 -50.03
C THR A 49 -19.07 40.23 -48.52
N PHE A 50 -20.22 40.05 -47.85
CA PHE A 50 -20.24 39.80 -46.40
C PHE A 50 -19.49 38.52 -46.04
N GLN A 51 -19.69 37.42 -46.77
CA GLN A 51 -18.93 36.18 -46.55
C GLN A 51 -17.43 36.37 -46.77
N GLN A 52 -17.03 37.19 -47.75
CA GLN A 52 -15.62 37.48 -48.02
C GLN A 52 -15.01 38.37 -46.95
N VAL A 53 -15.75 39.37 -46.45
CA VAL A 53 -15.37 40.20 -45.31
C VAL A 53 -15.24 39.31 -44.09
N ASP A 54 -16.22 38.49 -43.73
CA ASP A 54 -16.17 37.58 -42.59
C ASP A 54 -14.98 36.63 -42.65
N ARG A 55 -14.69 36.03 -43.82
CA ARG A 55 -13.49 35.21 -44.02
C ARG A 55 -12.20 36.00 -43.81
N THR A 56 -12.16 37.26 -44.24
CA THR A 56 -11.00 38.14 -44.08
C THR A 56 -10.82 38.55 -42.62
N ILE A 57 -11.90 38.93 -41.94
CA ILE A 57 -11.93 39.25 -40.51
C ILE A 57 -11.44 38.03 -39.71
N PHE A 58 -11.98 36.85 -39.99
CA PHE A 58 -11.58 35.63 -39.31
C PHE A 58 -10.09 35.31 -39.52
N LYS A 59 -9.58 35.41 -40.76
CA LYS A 59 -8.15 35.21 -41.06
C LYS A 59 -7.26 36.24 -40.35
N SER A 60 -7.67 37.51 -40.32
CA SER A 60 -6.93 38.56 -39.61
C SER A 60 -6.91 38.33 -38.10
N ILE A 61 -8.04 37.95 -37.48
CA ILE A 61 -8.11 37.58 -36.06
C ILE A 61 -7.21 36.38 -35.77
N GLN A 62 -7.21 35.36 -36.61
CA GLN A 62 -6.32 34.21 -36.47
C GLN A 62 -4.84 34.60 -36.57
N SER A 63 -4.50 35.48 -37.54
CA SER A 63 -3.13 36.00 -37.71
C SER A 63 -2.67 36.80 -36.49
N MET A 64 -3.53 37.65 -35.92
CA MET A 64 -3.23 38.41 -34.70
C MET A 64 -3.00 37.49 -33.51
N LYS A 65 -3.91 36.53 -33.28
CA LYS A 65 -3.75 35.53 -32.21
C LYS A 65 -2.45 34.75 -32.36
N TRP A 66 -2.08 34.38 -33.59
CA TRP A 66 -0.84 33.67 -33.87
C TRP A 66 0.39 34.52 -33.55
N GLN A 67 0.46 35.77 -34.02
CA GLN A 67 1.58 36.68 -33.74
C GLN A 67 1.73 36.96 -32.25
N TYR A 68 0.61 37.24 -31.56
CA TYR A 68 0.59 37.45 -30.12
C TYR A 68 1.07 36.22 -29.35
N ASN A 69 0.65 35.02 -29.74
CA ASN A 69 1.10 33.78 -29.11
C ASN A 69 2.60 33.51 -29.35
N GLN A 70 3.16 33.85 -30.51
CA GLN A 70 4.61 33.71 -30.77
C GLN A 70 5.48 34.58 -29.85
N GLN A 71 4.95 35.69 -29.38
CA GLN A 71 5.66 36.57 -28.45
C GLN A 71 5.60 36.06 -27.00
N ARG A 72 4.70 35.13 -26.67
CA ARG A 72 4.56 34.58 -25.31
C ARG A 72 5.72 33.62 -24.97
N PRO A 73 6.24 33.66 -23.73
CA PRO A 73 7.31 32.76 -23.28
C PRO A 73 7.01 31.26 -23.46
N VAL A 74 5.73 30.88 -23.38
CA VAL A 74 5.28 29.47 -23.48
C VAL A 74 5.56 28.85 -24.85
N GLU A 75 5.52 29.62 -25.94
CA GLU A 75 5.86 29.12 -27.28
C GLU A 75 7.37 28.99 -27.49
N LYS A 76 8.19 29.63 -26.63
CA LYS A 76 9.65 29.51 -26.61
C LYS A 76 10.17 28.33 -25.79
N LEU A 77 9.28 27.63 -25.06
CA LEU A 77 9.68 26.44 -24.31
C LEU A 77 10.26 25.38 -25.25
N ALA A 78 11.32 24.73 -24.80
CA ALA A 78 11.90 23.59 -25.50
C ALA A 78 10.90 22.42 -25.52
N ASN A 79 10.99 21.53 -26.51
CA ASN A 79 10.03 20.43 -26.65
C ASN A 79 10.10 19.48 -25.45
N GLU A 80 11.27 19.33 -24.84
CA GLU A 80 11.54 18.53 -23.65
C GLU A 80 10.79 19.06 -22.43
N LEU A 81 10.76 20.38 -22.25
CA LEU A 81 10.01 21.02 -21.18
C LEU A 81 8.50 20.94 -21.41
N ILE A 82 8.05 21.08 -22.67
CA ILE A 82 6.65 20.88 -23.02
C ILE A 82 6.25 19.43 -22.73
N PHE A 83 7.07 18.47 -23.13
CA PHE A 83 6.86 17.05 -22.85
C PHE A 83 6.72 16.80 -21.34
N GLU A 84 7.65 17.33 -20.53
CA GLU A 84 7.59 17.20 -19.07
C GLU A 84 6.31 17.81 -18.47
N ILE A 85 5.92 19.02 -18.90
CA ILE A 85 4.65 19.64 -18.46
C ILE A 85 3.45 18.76 -18.84
N LEU A 86 3.44 18.23 -20.07
CA LEU A 86 2.38 17.35 -20.54
C LEU A 86 2.30 16.04 -19.74
N GLN A 87 3.42 15.51 -19.24
CA GLN A 87 3.43 14.36 -18.34
C GLN A 87 2.72 14.67 -17.02
N TYR A 88 3.00 15.83 -16.41
CA TYR A 88 2.30 16.27 -15.19
C TYR A 88 0.80 16.48 -15.46
N CYS A 89 0.44 17.16 -16.55
CA CYS A 89 -0.98 17.36 -16.90
C CYS A 89 -1.74 16.03 -17.10
N LYS A 90 -1.08 15.01 -17.67
CA LYS A 90 -1.68 13.68 -17.84
C LYS A 90 -1.86 12.96 -16.50
N ALA A 91 -0.93 13.13 -15.56
CA ALA A 91 -1.02 12.56 -14.23
C ALA A 91 -2.19 13.16 -13.42
N ASP A 92 -2.49 14.45 -13.61
CA ASP A 92 -3.61 15.14 -12.96
C ASP A 92 -4.99 14.78 -13.56
N GLU A 93 -5.04 14.30 -14.81
CA GLU A 93 -6.27 13.94 -15.53
C GLU A 93 -6.27 12.45 -15.98
N PRO A 94 -6.21 11.47 -15.06
CA PRO A 94 -5.98 10.06 -15.41
C PRO A 94 -7.11 9.43 -16.23
N HIS A 95 -8.33 9.98 -16.15
CA HIS A 95 -9.51 9.47 -16.86
C HIS A 95 -9.70 10.08 -18.26
N CYS A 96 -8.86 11.06 -18.65
CA CYS A 96 -8.97 11.73 -19.95
C CYS A 96 -7.99 11.13 -20.96
N TYR A 97 -8.51 10.47 -22.00
CA TYR A 97 -7.70 9.96 -23.12
C TYR A 97 -6.86 11.05 -23.83
N LEU A 98 -7.34 12.29 -23.77
CA LEU A 98 -6.72 13.45 -24.41
C LEU A 98 -6.74 14.61 -23.41
N PRO A 99 -5.66 14.80 -22.62
CA PRO A 99 -5.56 15.93 -21.72
C PRO A 99 -5.81 17.24 -22.45
N SER A 100 -6.51 18.17 -21.81
CA SER A 100 -6.84 19.48 -22.40
C SER A 100 -5.59 20.21 -22.93
N ALA A 101 -4.46 20.01 -22.26
CA ALA A 101 -3.14 20.52 -22.62
C ALA A 101 -2.67 20.12 -24.03
N PHE A 102 -3.13 18.99 -24.57
CA PHE A 102 -2.75 18.52 -25.92
C PHE A 102 -3.37 19.38 -27.03
N SER A 103 -4.37 20.20 -26.69
CA SER A 103 -5.08 21.06 -27.63
C SER A 103 -4.75 22.54 -27.51
N VAL A 104 -3.77 22.92 -26.66
CA VAL A 104 -3.38 24.31 -26.40
C VAL A 104 -2.81 24.99 -27.65
N SER A 105 -1.84 24.36 -28.31
CA SER A 105 -1.27 24.86 -29.57
C SER A 105 -0.79 23.73 -30.47
N THR A 106 -0.57 24.03 -31.76
CA THR A 106 -0.05 23.05 -32.73
C THR A 106 1.30 22.49 -32.29
N LYS A 107 2.15 23.30 -31.65
CA LYS A 107 3.46 22.86 -31.14
C LYS A 107 3.29 21.82 -30.04
N TRP A 108 2.46 22.10 -29.03
CA TRP A 108 2.19 21.18 -27.93
C TRP A 108 1.54 19.89 -28.42
N ARG A 109 0.58 20.01 -29.33
CA ARG A 109 -0.02 18.85 -30.00
C ARG A 109 1.02 18.01 -30.72
N ASN A 110 1.92 18.63 -31.49
CA ASN A 110 2.95 17.89 -32.23
C ASN A 110 3.90 17.17 -31.27
N VAL A 111 4.30 17.81 -30.17
CA VAL A 111 5.11 17.17 -29.12
C VAL A 111 4.37 15.96 -28.54
N ALA A 112 3.08 16.11 -28.22
CA ALA A 112 2.27 14.99 -27.72
C ALA A 112 2.17 13.85 -28.75
N LEU A 113 1.86 14.17 -30.01
CA LEU A 113 1.71 13.20 -31.10
C LEU A 113 3.02 12.48 -31.46
N SER A 114 4.17 13.14 -31.34
CA SER A 114 5.47 12.57 -31.64
C SER A 114 6.07 11.75 -30.50
N SER A 115 5.44 11.76 -29.32
CA SER A 115 5.98 11.12 -28.12
C SER A 115 5.16 9.87 -27.76
N PRO A 116 5.66 8.65 -28.03
CA PRO A 116 4.92 7.40 -27.82
C PRO A 116 4.45 7.18 -26.38
N ASP A 117 5.18 7.70 -25.40
CA ASP A 117 4.90 7.52 -23.96
C ASP A 117 3.55 8.10 -23.52
N PHE A 118 3.00 9.06 -24.26
CA PHE A 118 1.66 9.55 -23.99
C PHE A 118 0.55 8.58 -24.41
N TRP A 119 0.87 7.56 -25.19
CA TRP A 119 -0.09 6.67 -25.84
C TRP A 119 0.05 5.20 -25.39
N THR A 120 0.89 4.92 -24.40
CA THR A 120 1.07 3.58 -23.82
C THR A 120 0.05 3.24 -22.74
N ASN A 121 -0.58 4.23 -22.11
CA ASN A 121 -1.67 3.99 -21.14
C ASN A 121 -3.01 4.06 -21.87
N ILE A 122 -3.73 2.94 -21.94
CA ILE A 122 -5.00 2.79 -22.64
C ILE A 122 -6.06 2.33 -21.64
N SER A 123 -7.05 3.18 -21.39
CA SER A 123 -8.23 2.77 -20.62
C SER A 123 -9.26 2.10 -21.53
N LEU A 124 -9.97 1.11 -21.00
CA LEU A 124 -11.11 0.45 -21.63
C LEU A 124 -12.34 0.61 -20.73
N PRO A 125 -13.52 0.82 -21.34
CA PRO A 125 -13.78 0.78 -22.77
C PRO A 125 -13.35 2.02 -23.55
N ILE A 126 -13.07 1.78 -24.83
CA ILE A 126 -12.68 2.82 -25.78
C ILE A 126 -13.54 2.79 -27.03
N HIS A 127 -13.66 3.94 -27.71
CA HIS A 127 -14.27 4.01 -29.02
C HIS A 127 -13.43 3.20 -30.05
N PRO A 128 -14.04 2.32 -30.87
CA PRO A 128 -13.32 1.48 -31.84
C PRO A 128 -12.37 2.25 -32.76
N ASP A 129 -12.74 3.45 -33.20
CA ASP A 129 -11.88 4.28 -34.09
C ASP A 129 -10.64 4.87 -33.39
N LEU A 130 -10.65 4.98 -32.06
CA LEU A 130 -9.52 5.55 -31.31
C LEU A 130 -8.44 4.51 -31.05
N LEU A 131 -8.79 3.24 -30.90
CA LEU A 131 -7.83 2.20 -30.57
C LEU A 131 -6.71 2.05 -31.63
N PRO A 132 -7.01 1.92 -32.94
CA PRO A 132 -5.96 1.86 -33.97
C PRO A 132 -5.04 3.08 -33.97
N LEU A 133 -5.58 4.25 -33.61
CA LEU A 133 -4.83 5.49 -33.52
C LEU A 133 -3.84 5.46 -32.34
N LEU A 134 -4.27 4.97 -31.18
CA LEU A 134 -3.41 4.81 -30.00
C LEU A 134 -2.33 3.77 -30.25
N GLN A 135 -2.69 2.60 -30.79
CA GLN A 135 -1.74 1.54 -31.16
C GLN A 135 -0.68 2.03 -32.16
N LYS A 136 -1.09 2.82 -33.17
CA LYS A 136 -0.15 3.39 -34.13
C LYS A 136 0.82 4.37 -33.47
N ARG A 137 0.36 5.13 -32.47
CA ARG A 137 1.17 6.14 -31.77
C ARG A 137 2.06 5.55 -30.69
N SER A 138 1.68 4.44 -30.07
CA SER A 138 2.51 3.73 -29.08
C SER A 138 3.74 3.05 -29.71
N GLN A 139 3.78 2.88 -31.03
CA GLN A 139 4.93 2.34 -31.78
C GLN A 139 5.39 0.96 -31.28
N TYR A 140 4.46 0.06 -30.93
CA TYR A 140 4.74 -1.28 -30.39
C TYR A 140 5.44 -1.28 -29.03
N ARG A 141 5.46 -0.15 -28.30
CA ARG A 141 5.93 -0.13 -26.92
C ARG A 141 5.00 -0.96 -26.03
N PRO A 142 5.53 -1.56 -24.95
CA PRO A 142 4.70 -2.15 -23.93
C PRO A 142 3.64 -1.16 -23.42
N ILE A 143 2.41 -1.63 -23.29
CA ILE A 143 1.27 -0.79 -22.91
C ILE A 143 0.75 -1.17 -21.52
N HIS A 144 0.22 -0.16 -20.84
CA HIS A 144 -0.57 -0.30 -19.63
C HIS A 144 -2.04 -0.20 -20.02
N VAL A 145 -2.81 -1.26 -19.75
CA VAL A 145 -4.25 -1.30 -19.99
C VAL A 145 -4.99 -1.24 -18.66
N THR A 146 -5.93 -0.31 -18.54
CA THR A 146 -6.84 -0.24 -17.39
C THR A 146 -8.25 -0.55 -17.87
N ILE A 147 -8.96 -1.45 -17.21
CA ILE A 147 -10.33 -1.85 -17.56
C ILE A 147 -11.25 -1.51 -16.39
N SER A 148 -12.37 -0.86 -16.66
CA SER A 148 -13.47 -0.72 -15.70
C SER A 148 -14.81 -1.07 -16.35
N ASN A 149 -15.72 -1.68 -15.61
CA ASN A 149 -17.11 -1.94 -16.00
C ASN A 149 -18.13 -1.06 -15.23
N ASP A 150 -17.67 -0.02 -14.52
CA ASP A 150 -18.53 0.75 -13.60
C ASP A 150 -19.64 1.53 -14.31
N ASP A 151 -19.47 1.82 -15.60
CA ASP A 151 -20.50 2.47 -16.39
C ASP A 151 -21.55 1.43 -16.85
N LEU A 152 -22.83 1.79 -16.67
CA LEU A 152 -24.00 0.97 -17.02
C LEU A 152 -24.11 0.72 -18.54
N TRP A 153 -23.38 -0.26 -19.04
CA TRP A 153 -23.38 -0.70 -20.44
C TRP A 153 -24.12 -2.02 -20.62
N ASP A 154 -24.80 -2.20 -21.75
CA ASP A 154 -25.37 -3.50 -22.13
C ASP A 154 -24.25 -4.51 -22.52
N GLU A 155 -24.51 -5.82 -22.40
CA GLU A 155 -23.50 -6.86 -22.68
C GLU A 155 -22.84 -6.73 -24.06
N ARG A 156 -23.64 -6.35 -25.07
CA ARG A 156 -23.16 -6.22 -26.45
C ARG A 156 -22.14 -5.09 -26.58
N SER A 157 -22.32 -4.00 -25.84
CA SER A 157 -21.35 -2.90 -25.82
C SER A 157 -20.11 -3.24 -25.00
N GLN A 158 -20.17 -4.10 -23.98
CA GLN A 158 -18.98 -4.58 -23.28
C GLN A 158 -18.05 -5.37 -24.22
N ASP A 159 -18.60 -6.32 -24.99
CA ASP A 159 -17.81 -7.12 -25.93
C ASP A 159 -17.14 -6.25 -27.01
N GLN A 160 -17.85 -5.26 -27.55
CA GLN A 160 -17.32 -4.39 -28.61
C GLN A 160 -16.33 -3.34 -28.11
N ARG A 161 -16.48 -2.87 -26.87
CA ARG A 161 -15.70 -1.73 -26.36
C ARG A 161 -14.61 -2.13 -25.36
N ILE A 162 -14.71 -3.32 -24.77
CA ILE A 162 -13.69 -3.90 -23.88
C ILE A 162 -13.10 -5.15 -24.52
N GLY A 163 -13.93 -6.16 -24.81
CA GLY A 163 -13.48 -7.49 -25.23
C GLY A 163 -12.61 -7.49 -26.49
N GLU A 164 -13.12 -6.93 -27.58
CA GLU A 164 -12.37 -6.86 -28.85
C GLU A 164 -11.14 -5.94 -28.77
N PRO A 165 -11.24 -4.72 -28.18
CA PRO A 165 -10.06 -3.90 -27.93
C PRO A 165 -8.97 -4.58 -27.10
N LEU A 166 -9.34 -5.28 -26.02
CA LEU A 166 -8.41 -6.03 -25.19
C LEU A 166 -7.70 -7.10 -26.02
N ARG A 167 -8.46 -7.89 -26.79
CA ARG A 167 -7.92 -8.93 -27.68
C ARG A 167 -6.90 -8.38 -28.68
N MET A 168 -7.14 -7.20 -29.24
CA MET A 168 -6.21 -6.54 -30.17
C MET A 168 -4.92 -6.06 -29.50
N LEU A 169 -4.92 -5.93 -28.17
CA LEU A 169 -3.82 -5.36 -27.39
C LEU A 169 -2.95 -6.42 -26.70
N LEU A 170 -3.45 -7.64 -26.47
CA LEU A 170 -2.81 -8.69 -25.65
C LEU A 170 -1.30 -8.84 -25.86
N GLY A 171 -0.84 -8.90 -27.11
CA GLY A 171 0.57 -9.07 -27.45
C GLY A 171 1.49 -7.88 -27.13
N GLN A 172 0.99 -6.80 -26.54
CA GLN A 172 1.78 -5.63 -26.11
C GLN A 172 1.58 -5.29 -24.63
N ILE A 173 0.61 -5.92 -23.95
CA ILE A 173 0.26 -5.56 -22.57
C ILE A 173 1.40 -5.97 -21.64
N SER A 174 1.97 -5.00 -20.93
CA SER A 174 2.90 -5.26 -19.83
C SER A 174 2.30 -5.04 -18.46
N HIS A 175 1.31 -4.16 -18.37
CA HIS A 175 0.57 -3.88 -17.15
C HIS A 175 -0.92 -3.95 -17.45
N LEU A 176 -1.65 -4.76 -16.70
CA LEU A 176 -3.10 -4.90 -16.83
C LEU A 176 -3.73 -4.65 -15.48
N ASN A 177 -4.53 -3.60 -15.37
CA ASN A 177 -5.36 -3.32 -14.20
C ASN A 177 -6.83 -3.48 -14.59
N ILE A 178 -7.58 -4.27 -13.84
CA ILE A 178 -9.00 -4.55 -14.06
C ILE A 178 -9.75 -4.23 -12.78
N SER A 179 -10.64 -3.24 -12.83
CA SER A 179 -11.65 -2.98 -11.81
C SER A 179 -12.98 -3.50 -12.31
N TRP A 180 -13.50 -4.56 -11.71
CA TRP A 180 -14.74 -5.20 -12.07
C TRP A 180 -15.73 -5.09 -10.90
N GLY A 181 -16.61 -4.10 -10.97
CA GLY A 181 -17.70 -3.93 -10.04
C GLY A 181 -18.79 -4.99 -10.23
N GLU A 182 -19.58 -5.21 -9.17
CA GLU A 182 -20.86 -5.90 -9.22
C GLU A 182 -21.82 -5.08 -10.08
N GLY A 183 -21.74 -5.25 -11.40
CA GLY A 183 -22.67 -4.60 -12.31
C GLY A 183 -24.11 -5.06 -12.06
N GLY A 184 -25.08 -4.34 -12.63
CA GLY A 184 -26.49 -4.74 -12.55
C GLY A 184 -26.74 -6.15 -13.09
N THR A 185 -27.94 -6.70 -12.89
CA THR A 185 -28.34 -8.09 -13.18
C THR A 185 -28.09 -8.61 -14.62
N GLU A 186 -27.61 -7.76 -15.52
CA GLU A 186 -27.33 -8.06 -16.93
C GLU A 186 -25.84 -7.95 -17.28
N THR A 187 -24.92 -7.68 -16.34
CA THR A 187 -23.49 -7.62 -16.67
C THR A 187 -22.85 -8.99 -16.63
N ARG A 188 -22.10 -9.30 -17.70
CA ARG A 188 -21.22 -10.46 -17.76
C ARG A 188 -20.22 -10.47 -16.58
N SER A 189 -19.95 -11.64 -15.99
CA SER A 189 -18.84 -11.78 -15.05
C SER A 189 -17.49 -11.54 -15.74
N LEU A 190 -16.47 -11.10 -15.00
CA LEU A 190 -15.12 -10.90 -15.55
C LEU A 190 -14.59 -12.17 -16.21
N ASN A 191 -14.70 -13.29 -15.49
CA ASN A 191 -14.32 -14.61 -15.98
C ASN A 191 -14.99 -14.95 -17.31
N SER A 192 -16.30 -14.73 -17.43
CA SER A 192 -16.99 -15.03 -18.69
C SER A 192 -16.52 -14.15 -19.86
N LEU A 193 -16.18 -12.88 -19.61
CA LEU A 193 -15.59 -11.98 -20.63
C LEU A 193 -14.21 -12.48 -21.06
N LEU A 194 -13.34 -12.76 -20.09
CA LEU A 194 -11.98 -13.26 -20.34
C LEU A 194 -12.02 -14.62 -21.05
N ALA A 195 -12.90 -15.52 -20.62
CA ALA A 195 -13.08 -16.84 -21.23
C ALA A 195 -13.49 -16.75 -22.71
N ALA A 196 -14.27 -15.73 -23.10
CA ALA A 196 -14.71 -15.57 -24.47
C ALA A 196 -13.72 -14.83 -25.39
N ARG A 197 -12.82 -14.02 -24.83
CA ARG A 197 -12.00 -13.07 -25.62
C ARG A 197 -10.51 -13.22 -25.46
N VAL A 198 -10.07 -13.75 -24.32
CA VAL A 198 -8.67 -13.85 -23.93
C VAL A 198 -8.22 -15.31 -23.77
N ASN A 199 -9.16 -16.23 -23.51
CA ASN A 199 -8.83 -17.65 -23.42
C ASN A 199 -8.05 -18.11 -24.66
N GLU A 200 -7.05 -18.97 -24.44
CA GLU A 200 -6.10 -19.44 -25.46
C GLU A 200 -5.12 -18.38 -26.02
N CYS A 201 -5.14 -17.14 -25.50
CA CYS A 201 -4.17 -16.12 -25.90
C CYS A 201 -3.03 -16.00 -24.89
N ASP A 202 -1.81 -15.90 -25.41
CA ASP A 202 -0.63 -15.62 -24.60
C ASP A 202 -0.54 -14.12 -24.29
N LEU A 203 -0.17 -13.81 -23.05
CA LEU A 203 0.22 -12.49 -22.56
C LEU A 203 1.74 -12.50 -22.30
N PRO A 204 2.57 -12.55 -23.35
CA PRO A 204 4.01 -12.84 -23.21
C PRO A 204 4.80 -11.72 -22.53
N PHE A 205 4.27 -10.50 -22.50
CA PHE A 205 4.93 -9.34 -21.92
C PHE A 205 4.30 -8.87 -20.61
N LEU A 206 3.24 -9.53 -20.14
CA LEU A 206 2.52 -9.09 -18.94
C LEU A 206 3.40 -9.32 -17.71
N GLU A 207 3.91 -8.24 -17.12
CA GLU A 207 4.77 -8.25 -15.94
C GLU A 207 3.99 -7.93 -14.65
N HIS A 208 2.89 -7.19 -14.77
CA HIS A 208 2.05 -6.75 -13.66
C HIS A 208 0.57 -6.94 -13.97
N LEU A 209 -0.14 -7.63 -13.09
CA LEU A 209 -1.58 -7.85 -13.18
C LEU A 209 -2.24 -7.42 -11.87
N GLU A 210 -3.22 -6.54 -11.98
CA GLU A 210 -4.07 -6.09 -10.88
C GLU A 210 -5.53 -6.37 -11.25
N ILE A 211 -6.25 -7.07 -10.38
CA ILE A 211 -7.67 -7.38 -10.57
C ILE A 211 -8.40 -7.07 -9.28
N ALA A 212 -9.39 -6.20 -9.34
CA ALA A 212 -10.37 -5.99 -8.29
C ALA A 212 -11.73 -6.54 -8.77
N ASP A 213 -12.17 -7.68 -8.26
CA ASP A 213 -13.45 -8.33 -8.60
C ASP A 213 -14.09 -8.93 -7.35
N TRP A 214 -15.08 -8.22 -6.81
CA TRP A 214 -15.77 -8.61 -5.58
C TRP A 214 -16.97 -9.53 -5.83
N ALA A 215 -17.27 -9.87 -7.08
CA ALA A 215 -18.39 -10.74 -7.41
C ALA A 215 -18.18 -12.16 -6.86
N SER A 216 -19.25 -12.73 -6.32
CA SER A 216 -19.25 -14.09 -5.74
C SER A 216 -19.67 -15.19 -6.72
N ASP A 217 -19.89 -14.85 -7.99
CA ASP A 217 -20.48 -15.77 -8.96
C ASP A 217 -19.49 -16.86 -9.40
N GLU A 218 -19.88 -18.12 -9.17
CA GLU A 218 -19.24 -19.31 -9.75
C GLU A 218 -19.50 -19.37 -11.26
N SER A 219 -18.72 -18.61 -12.02
CA SER A 219 -18.76 -18.60 -13.49
C SER A 219 -17.63 -19.44 -14.10
N ASP A 220 -17.73 -19.73 -15.40
CA ASP A 220 -16.73 -20.49 -16.15
C ASP A 220 -15.32 -19.90 -15.94
N MET A 221 -14.39 -20.73 -15.46
CA MET A 221 -13.02 -20.30 -15.16
C MET A 221 -12.27 -19.90 -16.44
N ALA A 222 -11.80 -18.65 -16.50
CA ALA A 222 -10.94 -18.18 -17.58
C ALA A 222 -9.47 -18.54 -17.31
N TRP A 223 -8.70 -18.73 -18.39
CA TRP A 223 -7.26 -19.02 -18.33
C TRP A 223 -6.47 -17.84 -18.90
N LEU A 224 -5.49 -17.36 -18.13
CA LEU A 224 -4.55 -16.33 -18.53
C LEU A 224 -3.13 -16.92 -18.58
N TYR A 225 -2.61 -17.08 -19.79
CA TYR A 225 -1.25 -17.58 -20.00
C TYR A 225 -0.24 -16.43 -19.91
N THR A 226 0.41 -16.31 -18.75
CA THR A 226 1.25 -15.15 -18.41
C THR A 226 2.71 -15.57 -18.25
N GLY A 227 3.45 -15.59 -19.37
CA GLY A 227 4.83 -16.10 -19.39
C GLY A 227 5.88 -15.22 -18.70
N ALA A 228 5.54 -13.98 -18.33
CA ALA A 228 6.47 -13.00 -17.75
C ALA A 228 5.93 -12.32 -16.48
N LEU A 229 4.86 -12.84 -15.87
CA LEU A 229 4.20 -12.19 -14.74
C LEU A 229 5.07 -12.23 -13.50
N LYS A 230 5.38 -11.05 -12.97
CA LYS A 230 6.20 -10.87 -11.77
C LYS A 230 5.39 -10.41 -10.58
N ASN A 231 4.33 -9.63 -10.81
CA ASN A 231 3.53 -9.00 -9.76
C ASN A 231 2.05 -9.30 -9.99
N LEU A 232 1.37 -9.84 -8.98
CA LEU A 232 -0.06 -10.09 -8.98
C LEU A 232 -0.70 -9.41 -7.78
N VAL A 233 -1.63 -8.49 -8.04
CA VAL A 233 -2.53 -7.91 -7.04
C VAL A 233 -3.94 -8.39 -7.34
N PHE A 234 -4.60 -8.97 -6.35
CA PHE A 234 -5.97 -9.45 -6.50
C PHE A 234 -6.81 -9.03 -5.29
N GLU A 235 -7.84 -8.24 -5.53
CA GLU A 235 -8.81 -7.79 -4.53
C GLU A 235 -10.16 -8.44 -4.86
N GLY A 236 -10.62 -9.38 -4.04
CA GLY A 236 -11.80 -10.18 -4.41
C GLY A 236 -11.72 -11.63 -3.97
N ASN A 237 -12.71 -12.44 -4.38
CA ASN A 237 -12.79 -13.85 -3.99
C ASN A 237 -11.75 -14.68 -4.76
N PRO A 238 -10.72 -15.27 -4.10
CA PRO A 238 -9.70 -16.04 -4.80
C PRO A 238 -10.24 -17.29 -5.49
N ALA A 239 -11.45 -17.76 -5.16
CA ALA A 239 -12.11 -18.86 -5.85
C ALA A 239 -12.76 -18.43 -7.17
N SER A 240 -13.16 -17.16 -7.32
CA SER A 240 -13.73 -16.62 -8.56
C SER A 240 -12.66 -16.05 -9.50
N LYS A 241 -11.39 -16.03 -9.10
CA LYS A 241 -10.31 -15.49 -9.94
C LYS A 241 -10.09 -16.31 -11.22
N PRO A 242 -9.64 -15.68 -12.32
CA PRO A 242 -9.13 -16.42 -13.47
C PRO A 242 -7.92 -17.26 -13.07
N PHE A 243 -7.74 -18.41 -13.72
CA PHE A 243 -6.53 -19.20 -13.59
C PHE A 243 -5.35 -18.44 -14.21
N ILE A 244 -4.33 -18.14 -13.41
CA ILE A 244 -3.14 -17.38 -13.81
C ILE A 244 -1.93 -18.29 -13.64
N TRP A 245 -1.08 -18.35 -14.66
CA TRP A 245 0.17 -19.10 -14.61
C TRP A 245 1.21 -18.37 -13.76
N LYS A 246 1.76 -19.01 -12.71
CA LYS A 246 2.52 -18.32 -11.64
C LYS A 246 4.01 -18.64 -11.56
N ASP A 247 4.59 -19.35 -12.52
CA ASP A 247 5.97 -19.85 -12.47
C ASP A 247 7.04 -18.77 -12.19
N TRP A 248 6.77 -17.52 -12.55
CA TRP A 248 7.69 -16.39 -12.43
C TRP A 248 7.24 -15.32 -11.43
N LEU A 249 6.21 -15.64 -10.63
CA LEU A 249 5.61 -14.69 -9.72
C LEU A 249 6.55 -14.41 -8.54
N LEU A 250 6.95 -13.14 -8.40
CA LEU A 250 7.84 -12.67 -7.35
C LEU A 250 7.10 -11.94 -6.24
N ASP A 251 6.02 -11.21 -6.58
CA ASP A 251 5.22 -10.41 -5.66
C ASP A 251 3.74 -10.78 -5.78
N LEU A 252 3.15 -11.21 -4.67
CA LEU A 252 1.76 -11.61 -4.57
C LEU A 252 1.07 -10.80 -3.48
N ARG A 253 0.06 -10.02 -3.87
CA ARG A 253 -0.86 -9.35 -2.94
C ARG A 253 -2.28 -9.84 -3.18
N ILE A 254 -2.90 -10.37 -2.12
CA ILE A 254 -4.31 -10.74 -2.10
C ILE A 254 -5.02 -9.92 -1.04
N GLU A 255 -6.20 -9.41 -1.36
CA GLU A 255 -7.10 -8.75 -0.43
C GLU A 255 -8.47 -9.42 -0.50
N TRP A 256 -8.83 -10.12 0.57
CA TRP A 256 -10.12 -10.80 0.67
C TRP A 256 -10.64 -10.82 2.10
N THR A 257 -11.95 -11.04 2.24
CA THR A 257 -12.61 -11.00 3.55
C THR A 257 -12.51 -12.31 4.32
N THR A 258 -12.46 -13.44 3.62
CA THR A 258 -12.61 -14.78 4.21
C THR A 258 -11.74 -15.82 3.50
N MET A 259 -10.58 -16.12 4.07
CA MET A 259 -9.71 -17.23 3.65
C MET A 259 -9.47 -18.19 4.81
N SER A 260 -9.46 -19.49 4.52
CA SER A 260 -8.88 -20.50 5.40
C SER A 260 -7.39 -20.65 5.15
N SER A 261 -6.68 -21.30 6.08
CA SER A 261 -5.29 -21.71 5.87
C SER A 261 -5.14 -22.64 4.67
N THR A 262 -6.14 -23.48 4.40
CA THR A 262 -6.16 -24.38 3.23
C THR A 262 -6.22 -23.60 1.91
N ASP A 263 -7.04 -22.55 1.85
CA ASP A 263 -7.11 -21.67 0.67
C ASP A 263 -5.78 -20.97 0.41
N ILE A 264 -5.11 -20.52 1.49
CA ILE A 264 -3.80 -19.90 1.43
C ILE A 264 -2.73 -20.90 0.95
N ILE A 265 -2.69 -22.11 1.51
CA ILE A 265 -1.75 -23.16 1.11
C ILE A 265 -1.93 -23.50 -0.37
N ASN A 266 -3.17 -23.72 -0.81
CA ASN A 266 -3.50 -24.02 -2.20
C ASN A 266 -3.09 -22.87 -3.13
N LEU A 267 -3.30 -21.63 -2.71
CA LEU A 267 -2.89 -20.46 -3.48
C LEU A 267 -1.36 -20.42 -3.70
N LEU A 268 -0.60 -20.73 -2.65
CA LEU A 268 0.87 -20.65 -2.61
C LEU A 268 1.58 -21.86 -3.20
N THR A 269 0.89 -22.99 -3.39
CA THR A 269 1.48 -24.24 -3.91
C THR A 269 2.18 -24.06 -5.25
N ASP A 270 1.67 -23.17 -6.12
CA ASP A 270 2.27 -22.90 -7.44
C ASP A 270 3.28 -21.73 -7.43
N CYS A 271 3.49 -21.06 -6.29
CA CYS A 271 4.25 -19.81 -6.19
C CYS A 271 5.67 -20.03 -5.63
N THR A 272 6.43 -20.98 -6.18
CA THR A 272 7.72 -21.39 -5.59
C THR A 272 8.83 -20.32 -5.65
N GLN A 273 8.73 -19.32 -6.53
CA GLN A 273 9.71 -18.24 -6.72
C GLN A 273 9.37 -16.96 -5.93
N LEU A 274 8.39 -17.02 -5.03
CA LEU A 274 7.83 -15.83 -4.40
C LEU A 274 8.83 -15.17 -3.44
N GLU A 275 9.12 -13.89 -3.66
CA GLU A 275 9.95 -13.06 -2.76
C GLU A 275 9.08 -12.30 -1.75
N ARG A 276 7.90 -11.84 -2.17
CA ARG A 276 6.99 -11.03 -1.34
C ARG A 276 5.58 -11.57 -1.41
N CYS A 277 5.00 -11.83 -0.24
CA CYS A 277 3.63 -12.29 -0.11
C CYS A 277 2.88 -11.41 0.89
N SER A 278 1.73 -10.87 0.50
CA SER A 278 0.83 -10.14 1.38
C SER A 278 -0.60 -10.62 1.15
N ILE A 279 -1.15 -11.36 2.10
CA ILE A 279 -2.53 -11.83 2.07
C ILE A 279 -3.29 -11.10 3.17
N ARG A 280 -3.99 -10.04 2.81
CA ARG A 280 -4.91 -9.35 3.70
C ARG A 280 -6.20 -10.15 3.77
N ASN A 281 -6.47 -10.67 4.98
CA ASN A 281 -7.65 -11.44 5.29
C ASN A 281 -8.35 -10.80 6.49
N ASP A 282 -9.61 -10.38 6.34
CA ASP A 282 -10.34 -9.71 7.41
C ASP A 282 -10.80 -10.68 8.49
N SER A 283 -11.16 -11.90 8.11
CA SER A 283 -11.68 -12.93 9.01
C SER A 283 -11.32 -14.33 8.53
N SER A 284 -11.14 -15.25 9.48
CA SER A 284 -10.87 -16.65 9.13
C SER A 284 -12.08 -17.30 8.47
N GLY A 285 -11.85 -18.12 7.44
CA GLY A 285 -12.87 -18.97 6.86
C GLY A 285 -13.50 -19.92 7.89
N SER A 286 -14.74 -20.35 7.65
CA SER A 286 -15.49 -21.26 8.53
C SER A 286 -15.30 -22.75 8.21
N GLY A 287 -14.38 -23.08 7.31
CA GLY A 287 -14.10 -24.47 6.93
C GLY A 287 -13.41 -25.24 8.05
N ASP A 288 -13.74 -26.51 8.21
CA ASP A 288 -12.95 -27.43 9.03
C ASP A 288 -11.54 -27.51 8.45
N VAL A 289 -10.51 -27.43 9.31
CA VAL A 289 -9.10 -27.66 8.93
C VAL A 289 -9.01 -29.06 8.31
N GLN A 290 -8.93 -29.12 6.98
CA GLN A 290 -8.65 -30.37 6.30
C GLN A 290 -7.15 -30.64 6.37
N PRO A 291 -6.73 -31.85 6.76
CA PRO A 291 -5.32 -32.19 6.74
C PRO A 291 -4.81 -32.10 5.30
N SER A 292 -3.96 -31.12 5.03
CA SER A 292 -3.17 -31.09 3.80
C SER A 292 -2.02 -32.10 3.94
N GLU A 293 -1.69 -32.82 2.88
CA GLU A 293 -0.45 -33.62 2.85
C GLU A 293 0.72 -32.85 2.22
N THR A 294 0.44 -31.68 1.64
CA THR A 294 1.43 -30.94 0.85
C THR A 294 2.04 -29.83 1.70
N VAL A 295 3.34 -29.94 1.94
CA VAL A 295 4.16 -28.86 2.48
C VAL A 295 4.62 -27.97 1.33
N VAL A 296 4.33 -26.68 1.41
CA VAL A 296 4.70 -25.67 0.41
C VAL A 296 6.03 -25.05 0.80
N SER A 297 7.00 -25.11 -0.11
CA SER A 297 8.33 -24.54 0.10
C SER A 297 8.49 -23.23 -0.65
N LEU A 298 8.87 -22.15 0.06
CA LEU A 298 9.04 -20.80 -0.49
C LEU A 298 10.48 -20.31 -0.25
N PRO A 299 11.49 -20.89 -0.93
CA PRO A 299 12.90 -20.70 -0.59
C PRO A 299 13.41 -19.25 -0.74
N GLU A 300 12.83 -18.48 -1.66
CA GLU A 300 13.25 -17.10 -1.95
C GLU A 300 12.45 -16.04 -1.17
N LEU A 301 11.56 -16.47 -0.26
CA LEU A 301 10.67 -15.56 0.45
C LEU A 301 11.45 -14.63 1.39
N GLN A 302 11.27 -13.33 1.17
CA GLN A 302 11.88 -12.25 1.94
C GLN A 302 10.88 -11.66 2.92
N THR A 303 9.63 -11.47 2.48
CA THR A 303 8.56 -10.89 3.31
C THR A 303 7.28 -11.68 3.20
N LEU A 304 6.69 -12.05 4.33
CA LEU A 304 5.39 -12.71 4.43
C LEU A 304 4.47 -11.91 5.35
N TYR A 305 3.36 -11.43 4.82
CA TYR A 305 2.28 -10.86 5.59
C TYR A 305 1.02 -11.72 5.43
N ILE A 306 0.49 -12.22 6.55
CA ILE A 306 -0.81 -12.91 6.59
C ILE A 306 -1.73 -12.14 7.52
N GLY A 307 -2.93 -11.82 7.02
CA GLY A 307 -3.99 -11.18 7.78
C GLY A 307 -4.56 -12.07 8.88
N SER A 308 -5.79 -11.78 9.29
CA SER A 308 -6.43 -12.46 10.42
C SER A 308 -6.73 -13.93 10.10
N LEU A 309 -6.19 -14.85 10.90
CA LEU A 309 -6.64 -16.25 10.96
C LEU A 309 -6.90 -16.67 12.41
N TYR A 310 -7.71 -17.71 12.60
CA TYR A 310 -7.82 -18.38 13.87
C TYR A 310 -6.51 -19.04 14.30
N VAL A 311 -6.30 -19.24 15.61
CA VAL A 311 -5.06 -19.84 16.14
C VAL A 311 -4.82 -21.22 15.54
N ALA A 312 -5.86 -22.05 15.46
CA ALA A 312 -5.79 -23.38 14.86
C ALA A 312 -5.38 -23.34 13.37
N GLU A 313 -5.97 -22.42 12.61
CA GLU A 313 -5.67 -22.21 11.18
C GLU A 313 -4.24 -21.68 10.98
N MET A 314 -3.77 -20.81 11.87
CA MET A 314 -2.40 -20.29 11.80
C MET A 314 -1.36 -21.37 12.12
N ILE A 315 -1.64 -22.27 13.08
CA ILE A 315 -0.80 -23.45 13.32
C ILE A 315 -0.76 -24.33 12.07
N HIS A 316 -1.93 -24.67 11.53
CA HIS A 316 -2.03 -25.47 10.31
C HIS A 316 -1.27 -24.85 9.14
N LEU A 317 -1.39 -23.53 8.92
CA LEU A 317 -0.66 -22.82 7.86
C LEU A 317 0.85 -23.00 7.99
N PHE A 318 1.41 -22.75 9.18
CA PHE A 318 2.85 -22.83 9.38
C PHE A 318 3.39 -24.27 9.41
N ASP A 319 2.58 -25.26 9.79
CA ASP A 319 2.98 -26.67 9.70
C ASP A 319 3.15 -27.13 8.24
N HIS A 320 2.49 -26.43 7.31
CA HIS A 320 2.52 -26.72 5.87
C HIS A 320 3.29 -25.68 5.05
N LEU A 321 3.98 -24.73 5.69
CA LEU A 321 4.74 -23.68 5.01
C LEU A 321 6.20 -23.69 5.47
N GLU A 322 7.11 -24.04 4.56
CA GLU A 322 8.55 -23.89 4.80
C GLU A 322 8.98 -22.45 4.50
N ILE A 323 9.05 -21.65 5.56
CA ILE A 323 9.49 -20.25 5.49
C ILE A 323 11.01 -20.18 5.71
N PRO A 324 11.78 -19.50 4.84
CA PRO A 324 13.20 -19.26 5.04
C PRO A 324 13.46 -18.55 6.37
N SER A 325 14.51 -18.97 7.08
CA SER A 325 14.82 -18.39 8.39
C SER A 325 15.18 -16.90 8.33
N SER A 326 15.52 -16.36 7.16
CA SER A 326 15.83 -14.94 6.93
C SER A 326 14.60 -14.06 6.65
N ALA A 327 13.43 -14.65 6.43
CA ALA A 327 12.23 -13.91 6.04
C ALA A 327 11.70 -13.03 7.19
N ASP A 328 11.20 -11.85 6.84
CA ASP A 328 10.41 -10.99 7.72
C ASP A 328 8.94 -11.45 7.67
N VAL A 329 8.43 -11.92 8.81
CA VAL A 329 7.10 -12.53 8.90
C VAL A 329 6.22 -11.70 9.81
N SER A 330 5.07 -11.27 9.29
CA SER A 330 4.06 -10.55 10.05
C SER A 330 2.71 -11.24 9.91
N VAL A 331 2.11 -11.64 11.03
CA VAL A 331 0.86 -12.38 11.02
C VAL A 331 -0.14 -11.84 12.04
N ARG A 332 -1.43 -11.94 11.72
CA ARG A 332 -2.51 -11.60 12.66
C ARG A 332 -3.30 -12.85 13.05
N THR A 333 -3.57 -12.97 14.34
CA THR A 333 -4.30 -14.09 14.93
C THR A 333 -5.54 -13.60 15.68
N GLU A 334 -6.59 -14.40 15.64
CA GLU A 334 -7.82 -14.25 16.43
C GLU A 334 -8.03 -15.50 17.30
N ASP A 335 -8.54 -15.32 18.51
CA ASP A 335 -8.99 -16.44 19.34
C ASP A 335 -10.09 -17.22 18.60
N ASP A 336 -10.01 -18.55 18.70
CA ASP A 336 -11.04 -19.43 18.18
C ASP A 336 -12.37 -19.10 18.86
N ARG A 337 -13.33 -18.55 18.10
CA ARG A 337 -14.63 -18.17 18.66
C ARG A 337 -15.33 -19.41 19.19
N HIS A 338 -15.76 -19.35 20.46
CA HIS A 338 -16.59 -20.36 21.09
C HIS A 338 -17.87 -20.59 20.28
N GLY A 339 -17.89 -21.60 19.42
CA GLY A 339 -19.03 -21.92 18.57
C GLY A 339 -18.68 -22.72 17.32
N PHE A 340 -17.49 -22.54 16.74
CA PHE A 340 -17.07 -23.26 15.53
C PHE A 340 -16.22 -24.49 15.82
N PHE A 341 -15.28 -24.39 16.76
CA PHE A 341 -14.42 -25.50 17.12
C PHE A 341 -14.80 -26.08 18.48
N ASN A 342 -14.85 -27.41 18.55
CA ASN A 342 -15.11 -28.14 19.80
C ASN A 342 -13.97 -27.97 20.82
N ASN A 343 -12.77 -27.60 20.36
CA ASN A 343 -11.59 -27.34 21.17
C ASN A 343 -11.01 -25.97 20.78
N VAL A 344 -11.03 -25.02 21.71
CA VAL A 344 -10.32 -23.75 21.56
C VAL A 344 -8.84 -24.02 21.78
N ILE A 345 -8.01 -23.70 20.78
CA ILE A 345 -6.57 -23.83 20.87
C ILE A 345 -6.00 -22.57 21.54
N PRO A 346 -5.27 -22.70 22.66
CA PRO A 346 -4.62 -21.57 23.30
C PRO A 346 -3.60 -20.90 22.36
N PHE A 347 -3.53 -19.57 22.41
CA PHE A 347 -2.58 -18.78 21.61
C PHE A 347 -1.11 -19.18 21.85
N ASP A 348 -0.77 -19.64 23.06
CA ASP A 348 0.58 -20.09 23.38
C ASP A 348 0.97 -21.40 22.70
N GLU A 349 0.02 -22.24 22.27
CA GLU A 349 0.33 -23.41 21.43
C GLU A 349 0.85 -22.99 20.05
N PHE A 350 0.44 -21.83 19.54
CA PHE A 350 1.00 -21.24 18.33
C PHE A 350 2.33 -20.54 18.61
N LEU A 351 2.37 -19.57 19.52
CA LEU A 351 3.55 -18.71 19.65
C LEU A 351 4.70 -19.40 20.42
N GLY A 352 4.40 -20.30 21.35
CA GLY A 352 5.38 -20.95 22.24
C GLY A 352 6.52 -21.67 21.52
N PRO A 353 6.24 -22.60 20.58
CA PRO A 353 7.28 -23.28 19.81
C PRO A 353 8.16 -22.33 18.98
N ARG A 354 7.63 -21.15 18.60
CA ARG A 354 8.36 -20.15 17.81
C ARG A 354 9.26 -19.30 18.69
N VAL A 355 8.82 -18.92 19.89
CA VAL A 355 9.64 -18.19 20.89
C VAL A 355 10.97 -18.91 21.15
N ALA A 356 10.97 -20.25 21.08
CA ALA A 356 12.16 -21.10 21.21
C ALA A 356 13.28 -20.79 20.20
N LEU A 357 12.96 -20.15 19.08
CA LEU A 357 13.87 -19.88 17.97
C LEU A 357 14.49 -18.48 18.01
N TYR A 358 14.12 -17.65 18.99
CA TYR A 358 14.48 -16.24 19.05
C TYR A 358 15.21 -15.87 20.34
N ASP A 359 15.89 -14.72 20.31
CA ASP A 359 16.71 -14.22 21.41
C ASP A 359 16.02 -13.08 22.18
N GLU A 360 15.09 -12.37 21.53
CA GLU A 360 14.34 -11.24 22.06
C GLU A 360 12.84 -11.45 21.85
N LEU A 361 12.06 -11.17 22.91
CA LEU A 361 10.60 -11.04 22.84
C LEU A 361 10.22 -9.64 23.29
N ARG A 362 9.44 -8.95 22.45
CA ARG A 362 8.88 -7.64 22.75
C ARG A 362 7.37 -7.70 22.65
N ILE A 363 6.70 -7.25 23.70
CA ILE A 363 5.24 -7.25 23.80
C ILE A 363 4.79 -5.80 23.78
N ARG A 364 4.00 -5.41 22.78
CA ARG A 364 3.50 -4.04 22.59
C ARG A 364 1.98 -4.00 22.59
N LYS A 365 1.39 -2.89 23.02
CA LYS A 365 -0.05 -2.64 22.86
C LYS A 365 -0.27 -1.87 21.55
N SER A 366 -1.09 -2.44 20.69
CA SER A 366 -1.58 -1.82 19.45
C SER A 366 -3.03 -1.35 19.65
N TYR A 367 -3.51 -0.52 18.72
CA TYR A 367 -4.94 -0.20 18.63
C TYR A 367 -5.79 -1.43 18.31
N ALA A 368 -5.20 -2.42 17.64
CA ALA A 368 -5.87 -3.63 17.19
C ALA A 368 -5.70 -4.84 18.13
N GLY A 369 -4.98 -4.70 19.26
CA GLY A 369 -4.70 -5.80 20.18
C GLY A 369 -3.29 -5.78 20.75
N LEU A 370 -2.73 -6.95 21.07
CA LEU A 370 -1.35 -7.10 21.55
C LEU A 370 -0.43 -7.60 20.43
N SER A 371 0.69 -6.91 20.21
CA SER A 371 1.75 -7.36 19.28
C SER A 371 2.83 -8.08 20.05
N TYR A 372 3.27 -9.23 19.54
CA TYR A 372 4.40 -9.99 20.01
C TYR A 372 5.46 -9.98 18.90
N ASP A 373 6.52 -9.20 19.09
CA ASP A 373 7.62 -9.07 18.15
C ASP A 373 8.81 -9.90 18.64
N LEU A 374 9.21 -10.87 17.84
CA LEU A 374 10.32 -11.79 18.09
C LEU A 374 11.49 -11.42 17.18
N SER A 375 12.69 -11.32 17.75
CA SER A 375 13.90 -11.01 16.98
C SER A 375 15.10 -11.88 17.39
N SER A 376 15.98 -12.14 16.42
CA SER A 376 17.22 -12.89 16.61
C SER A 376 18.28 -12.34 15.67
N LYS A 377 19.56 -12.55 16.00
CA LYS A 377 20.67 -12.24 15.08
C LYS A 377 20.78 -13.25 13.93
N SER A 378 20.18 -14.42 14.09
CA SER A 378 20.32 -15.55 13.15
C SER A 378 19.12 -15.73 12.22
N ARG A 379 18.03 -15.01 12.48
CA ARG A 379 16.75 -15.16 11.79
C ARG A 379 16.10 -13.81 11.51
N GLY A 380 15.27 -13.75 10.48
CA GLY A 380 14.39 -12.64 10.21
C GLY A 380 13.33 -12.49 11.32
N PRO A 381 12.82 -11.27 11.54
CA PRO A 381 11.88 -10.99 12.61
C PRO A 381 10.54 -11.69 12.39
N LEU A 382 9.84 -11.98 13.49
CA LEU A 382 8.46 -12.48 13.48
C LEU A 382 7.59 -11.56 14.33
N SER A 383 6.63 -10.89 13.72
CA SER A 383 5.62 -10.08 14.39
C SER A 383 4.27 -10.79 14.38
N VAL A 384 3.68 -10.98 15.57
CA VAL A 384 2.38 -11.62 15.74
C VAL A 384 1.42 -10.64 16.42
N LEU A 385 0.39 -10.20 15.71
CA LEU A 385 -0.69 -9.41 16.28
C LEU A 385 -1.81 -10.33 16.76
N ASN A 386 -2.06 -10.36 18.06
CA ASN A 386 -3.21 -11.03 18.67
C ASN A 386 -4.35 -10.01 18.81
N GLY A 387 -5.40 -10.16 18.01
CA GLY A 387 -6.53 -9.22 17.95
C GLY A 387 -7.61 -9.42 19.02
N SER A 388 -7.58 -10.54 19.74
CA SER A 388 -8.62 -10.96 20.69
C SER A 388 -8.33 -10.55 22.13
N SER A 389 -7.05 -10.34 22.49
CA SER A 389 -6.68 -10.05 23.87
C SER A 389 -6.10 -8.64 24.07
N GLU A 390 -6.63 -7.94 25.08
CA GLU A 390 -6.02 -6.72 25.62
C GLU A 390 -4.96 -6.99 26.70
N LYS A 391 -4.84 -8.25 27.15
CA LYS A 391 -4.04 -8.63 28.33
C LYS A 391 -3.01 -9.69 27.98
N VAL A 392 -1.83 -9.56 28.59
CA VAL A 392 -0.72 -10.49 28.44
C VAL A 392 -0.99 -11.74 29.30
N HIS A 393 -1.98 -12.54 28.92
CA HIS A 393 -2.37 -13.73 29.70
C HIS A 393 -1.44 -14.92 29.51
N SER A 394 -0.75 -14.97 28.37
CA SER A 394 0.00 -16.13 27.90
C SER A 394 1.47 -16.15 28.34
N LEU A 395 2.02 -15.13 29.03
CA LEU A 395 3.48 -15.08 29.25
C LEU A 395 4.02 -16.30 30.05
N ALA A 396 3.30 -16.73 31.08
CA ALA A 396 3.70 -17.91 31.86
C ALA A 396 3.64 -19.20 31.03
N ASP A 397 2.61 -19.32 30.18
CA ASP A 397 2.44 -20.48 29.31
C ASP A 397 3.50 -20.48 28.19
N LEU A 398 3.77 -19.33 27.57
CA LEU A 398 4.87 -19.14 26.61
C LEU A 398 6.23 -19.46 27.23
N ALA A 399 6.47 -19.02 28.47
CA ALA A 399 7.71 -19.29 29.19
C ALA A 399 7.89 -20.77 29.55
N SER A 400 6.82 -21.57 29.55
CA SER A 400 6.89 -23.01 29.79
C SER A 400 7.51 -23.78 28.61
N TYR A 401 7.49 -23.21 27.41
CA TYR A 401 8.18 -23.75 26.25
C TYR A 401 9.70 -23.56 26.40
N ALA A 402 10.48 -24.49 25.85
CA ALA A 402 11.93 -24.38 25.83
C ALA A 402 12.33 -23.10 25.07
N ASN A 403 12.90 -22.11 25.77
CA ASN A 403 13.20 -20.82 25.19
C ASN A 403 14.67 -20.42 25.39
N SER A 404 15.21 -19.70 24.40
CA SER A 404 16.54 -19.12 24.38
C SER A 404 16.53 -17.61 24.63
N LEU A 405 15.41 -17.07 25.12
CA LEU A 405 15.24 -15.64 25.29
C LEU A 405 16.29 -15.06 26.25
N SER A 406 17.01 -14.07 25.74
CA SER A 406 17.97 -13.24 26.47
C SER A 406 17.41 -11.86 26.81
N SER A 407 16.44 -11.38 26.03
CA SER A 407 15.85 -10.04 26.17
C SER A 407 14.34 -10.10 26.20
N LEU A 408 13.73 -9.40 27.15
CA LEU A 408 12.28 -9.28 27.30
C LEU A 408 11.89 -7.81 27.42
N HIS A 409 11.04 -7.34 26.52
CA HIS A 409 10.60 -5.95 26.45
C HIS A 409 9.09 -5.86 26.65
N PHE A 410 8.67 -5.09 27.65
CA PHE A 410 7.29 -4.76 27.91
C PHE A 410 7.04 -3.32 27.50
N GLU A 411 6.35 -3.14 26.38
CA GLU A 411 5.85 -1.84 25.88
C GLU A 411 4.31 -1.87 25.76
N ALA A 412 3.65 -2.83 26.43
CA ALA A 412 2.23 -3.14 26.26
C ALA A 412 1.36 -2.67 27.43
N GLY A 413 0.08 -3.06 27.43
CA GLY A 413 -0.85 -2.80 28.53
C GLY A 413 -0.46 -3.51 29.84
N THR A 414 -1.44 -3.72 30.72
CA THR A 414 -1.20 -4.30 32.06
C THR A 414 -0.46 -5.63 32.01
N LEU A 415 0.57 -5.79 32.84
CA LEU A 415 1.30 -7.04 33.01
C LEU A 415 0.37 -8.20 33.46
N PRO A 416 0.77 -9.47 33.27
CA PRO A 416 0.07 -10.61 33.87
C PRO A 416 0.00 -10.46 35.39
N SER A 417 -0.94 -11.17 36.04
CA SER A 417 -1.00 -11.16 37.51
C SER A 417 0.33 -11.57 38.15
N LEU A 418 0.64 -11.03 39.33
CA LEU A 418 1.92 -11.28 40.01
C LEU A 418 2.30 -12.77 40.09
N PRO A 419 1.40 -13.72 40.45
CA PRO A 419 1.76 -15.14 40.47
C PRO A 419 2.19 -15.69 39.11
N ARG A 420 1.52 -15.25 38.03
CA ARG A 420 1.81 -15.67 36.65
C ARG A 420 3.10 -15.02 36.13
N LEU A 421 3.36 -13.76 36.50
CA LEU A 421 4.63 -13.11 36.18
C LEU A 421 5.80 -13.81 36.88
N VAL A 422 5.66 -14.16 38.16
CA VAL A 422 6.68 -14.93 38.91
C VAL A 422 6.89 -16.30 38.28
N GLU A 423 5.83 -16.99 37.89
CA GLU A 423 5.91 -18.28 37.18
C GLU A 423 6.68 -18.14 35.85
N ALA A 424 6.38 -17.13 35.05
CA ALA A 424 7.08 -16.86 33.80
C ALA A 424 8.58 -16.58 34.02
N LEU A 425 8.91 -15.65 34.91
CA LEU A 425 10.31 -15.24 35.17
C LEU A 425 11.14 -16.36 35.80
N ARG A 426 10.50 -17.33 36.47
CA ARG A 426 11.18 -18.55 36.94
C ARG A 426 11.65 -19.42 35.76
N SER A 427 10.79 -19.59 34.76
CA SER A 427 11.11 -20.41 33.58
C SER A 427 12.10 -19.70 32.64
N LEU A 428 12.08 -18.37 32.60
CA LEU A 428 12.97 -17.53 31.78
C LEU A 428 14.35 -17.29 32.43
N SER A 429 15.04 -18.36 32.78
CA SER A 429 16.33 -18.29 33.52
C SER A 429 17.51 -17.70 32.73
N LEU A 430 17.38 -17.61 31.40
CA LEU A 430 18.42 -17.10 30.49
C LEU A 430 18.35 -15.59 30.24
N ILE A 431 17.31 -14.92 30.71
CA ILE A 431 17.11 -13.48 30.49
C ILE A 431 18.26 -12.68 31.12
N THR A 432 18.91 -11.89 30.29
CA THR A 432 19.97 -10.94 30.65
C THR A 432 19.48 -9.50 30.65
N HIS A 433 18.41 -9.20 29.91
CA HIS A 433 17.86 -7.86 29.80
C HIS A 433 16.33 -7.86 29.95
N ILE A 434 15.81 -6.99 30.83
CA ILE A 434 14.39 -6.70 30.93
C ILE A 434 14.18 -5.20 30.71
N SER A 435 13.21 -4.87 29.89
CA SER A 435 12.81 -3.49 29.59
C SER A 435 11.32 -3.34 29.89
N ILE A 436 10.95 -2.23 30.54
CA ILE A 436 9.57 -1.88 30.87
C ILE A 436 9.30 -0.41 30.59
N HIS A 437 8.36 -0.17 29.67
CA HIS A 437 7.91 1.13 29.19
C HIS A 437 6.41 1.29 29.45
N ASN A 438 5.98 0.94 30.66
CA ASN A 438 4.58 0.83 31.07
C ASN A 438 4.22 1.85 32.17
N GLY A 439 3.03 1.72 32.75
CA GLY A 439 2.64 2.53 33.91
C GLY A 439 3.37 2.13 35.20
N GLU A 440 3.40 3.05 36.16
CA GLU A 440 4.01 2.87 37.49
C GLU A 440 3.56 1.57 38.20
N LYS A 441 2.27 1.21 38.09
CA LYS A 441 1.72 -0.03 38.67
C LYS A 441 2.35 -1.30 38.10
N ASP A 442 2.65 -1.32 36.82
CA ASP A 442 3.27 -2.48 36.16
C ASP A 442 4.74 -2.58 36.58
N MET A 443 5.42 -1.45 36.75
CA MET A 443 6.77 -1.41 37.32
C MET A 443 6.80 -1.96 38.74
N ASP A 444 5.90 -1.52 39.61
CA ASP A 444 5.81 -2.05 40.97
C ASP A 444 5.52 -3.55 41.00
N MET A 445 4.72 -4.04 40.05
CA MET A 445 4.42 -5.46 39.91
C MET A 445 5.66 -6.26 39.46
N LEU A 446 6.41 -5.74 38.49
CA LEU A 446 7.68 -6.35 38.05
C LEU A 446 8.70 -6.37 39.18
N LEU A 447 8.88 -5.26 39.90
CA LEU A 447 9.76 -5.19 41.06
C LEU A 447 9.34 -6.18 42.13
N SER A 448 8.05 -6.29 42.42
CA SER A 448 7.52 -7.25 43.40
C SER A 448 7.73 -8.71 42.96
N ALA A 449 7.77 -8.99 41.66
CA ALA A 449 8.10 -10.31 41.13
C ALA A 449 9.60 -10.62 41.27
N LEU A 450 10.46 -9.63 41.00
CA LEU A 450 11.93 -9.77 41.09
C LEU A 450 12.47 -9.72 42.52
N ASP A 451 11.71 -9.18 43.47
CA ASP A 451 12.05 -9.03 44.87
C ASP A 451 12.08 -10.40 45.58
N PRO A 452 13.24 -10.87 46.06
CA PRO A 452 13.31 -12.10 46.81
C PRO A 452 12.75 -11.91 48.22
N GLN A 453 11.44 -12.10 48.36
CA GLN A 453 10.68 -11.93 49.61
C GLN A 453 11.27 -12.67 50.82
N GLU A 454 11.97 -13.80 50.59
CA GLU A 454 12.56 -14.60 51.67
C GLU A 454 14.06 -14.86 51.46
N PRO A 455 14.86 -14.98 52.55
CA PRO A 455 16.28 -15.31 52.45
C PRO A 455 16.56 -16.58 51.62
N HIS A 456 15.64 -17.54 51.65
CA HIS A 456 15.73 -18.82 50.94
C HIS A 456 14.92 -18.86 49.63
N SER A 457 14.28 -17.77 49.23
CA SER A 457 13.57 -17.74 47.96
C SER A 457 14.56 -17.85 46.79
N GLU A 458 14.15 -18.60 45.78
CA GLU A 458 14.79 -18.69 44.48
C GLU A 458 14.95 -17.29 43.86
N ILE A 459 16.12 -17.01 43.26
CA ILE A 459 16.34 -15.78 42.50
C ILE A 459 15.78 -15.98 41.10
N LEU A 460 14.75 -15.20 40.75
CA LEU A 460 14.21 -15.17 39.40
C LEU A 460 15.19 -14.46 38.45
N CYS A 461 15.26 -14.94 37.20
CA CYS A 461 16.19 -14.46 36.17
C CYS A 461 17.61 -14.24 36.74
N PRO A 462 18.31 -15.30 37.16
CA PRO A 462 19.63 -15.18 37.80
C PRO A 462 20.68 -14.54 36.88
N ARG A 463 20.46 -14.51 35.57
CA ARG A 463 21.35 -13.88 34.59
C ARG A 463 21.00 -12.42 34.26
N LEU A 464 19.99 -11.84 34.90
CA LEU A 464 19.57 -10.47 34.62
C LEU A 464 20.69 -9.48 34.96
N GLU A 465 21.28 -8.89 33.92
CA GLU A 465 22.38 -7.93 34.00
C GLU A 465 21.92 -6.50 33.71
N SER A 466 20.84 -6.33 32.96
CA SER A 466 20.38 -5.03 32.47
C SER A 466 18.89 -4.83 32.69
N LEU A 467 18.52 -3.69 33.28
CA LEU A 467 17.13 -3.28 33.52
C LEU A 467 16.89 -1.89 32.91
N ASP A 468 16.01 -1.81 31.91
CA ASP A 468 15.60 -0.55 31.29
C ASP A 468 14.22 -0.13 31.78
N CYS A 469 14.19 0.91 32.60
CA CYS A 469 12.99 1.54 33.15
C CYS A 469 12.71 2.90 32.50
N SER A 470 13.30 3.20 31.33
CA SER A 470 13.04 4.48 30.68
C SER A 470 11.56 4.63 30.29
N GLU A 471 11.10 5.87 30.24
CA GLU A 471 9.71 6.28 30.01
C GLU A 471 8.69 5.78 31.05
N THR A 472 9.14 5.13 32.12
CA THR A 472 8.30 4.61 33.21
C THR A 472 8.54 5.41 34.50
N LYS A 473 7.46 5.86 35.16
CA LYS A 473 7.55 6.50 36.47
C LYS A 473 7.57 5.45 37.58
N PHE A 474 8.39 5.64 38.62
CA PHE A 474 8.45 4.72 39.76
C PHE A 474 9.10 5.34 41.01
N GLU A 475 8.86 4.71 42.16
CA GLU A 475 9.51 5.04 43.44
C GLU A 475 10.93 4.45 43.52
N SER A 476 11.93 5.30 43.81
CA SER A 476 13.32 4.86 43.85
C SER A 476 13.63 3.92 45.00
N SER A 477 12.91 4.05 46.13
CA SER A 477 13.03 3.17 47.30
C SER A 477 12.81 1.70 46.94
N ARG A 478 11.74 1.40 46.21
CA ARG A 478 11.37 0.03 45.85
C ARG A 478 12.39 -0.61 44.91
N LEU A 479 12.88 0.14 43.93
CA LEU A 479 13.94 -0.34 43.04
C LEU A 479 15.26 -0.53 43.80
N GLN A 480 15.62 0.40 44.70
CA GLN A 480 16.81 0.27 45.54
C GLN A 480 16.78 -1.00 46.41
N GLU A 481 15.66 -1.28 47.08
CA GLU A 481 15.45 -2.50 47.87
C GLU A 481 15.67 -3.75 47.02
N THR A 482 15.06 -3.80 45.82
CA THR A 482 15.17 -4.93 44.90
C THR A 482 16.62 -5.14 44.44
N LEU A 483 17.31 -4.06 44.04
CA LEU A 483 18.71 -4.11 43.60
C LEU A 483 19.66 -4.53 44.73
N GLN A 484 19.48 -3.99 45.94
CA GLN A 484 20.26 -4.37 47.12
C GLN A 484 20.07 -5.84 47.48
N ALA A 485 18.82 -6.32 47.47
CA ALA A 485 18.50 -7.71 47.77
C ALA A 485 19.18 -8.66 46.77
N ARG A 486 19.14 -8.34 45.47
CA ARG A 486 19.85 -9.11 44.43
C ARG A 486 21.37 -9.07 44.57
N ASN A 487 21.95 -7.89 44.83
CA ASN A 487 23.39 -7.74 45.08
C ASN A 487 23.85 -8.58 46.28
N SER A 488 23.08 -8.60 47.37
CA SER A 488 23.39 -9.38 48.57
C SER A 488 23.39 -10.89 48.33
N LYS A 489 22.60 -11.36 47.35
CA LYS A 489 22.53 -12.76 46.94
C LYS A 489 23.50 -13.12 45.81
N GLY A 490 24.31 -12.16 45.32
CA GLY A 490 25.33 -12.40 44.30
C GLY A 490 24.83 -12.38 42.85
N PHE A 491 23.64 -11.83 42.58
CA PHE A 491 23.05 -11.74 41.24
C PHE A 491 22.77 -10.27 40.84
N PRO A 492 23.83 -9.42 40.76
CA PRO A 492 23.66 -7.98 40.59
C PRO A 492 23.12 -7.62 39.21
N VAL A 493 22.26 -6.60 39.17
CA VAL A 493 21.96 -5.88 37.92
C VAL A 493 23.07 -4.86 37.72
N ARG A 494 23.77 -4.93 36.58
CA ARG A 494 24.94 -4.10 36.29
C ARG A 494 24.56 -2.81 35.57
N GLU A 495 23.56 -2.88 34.71
CA GLU A 495 23.12 -1.76 33.89
C GLU A 495 21.69 -1.37 34.28
N LEU A 496 21.49 -0.09 34.57
CA LEU A 496 20.18 0.50 34.81
C LEU A 496 19.98 1.69 33.89
N LYS A 497 18.84 1.74 33.20
CA LYS A 497 18.44 2.89 32.40
C LYS A 497 17.15 3.49 32.93
N THR A 498 17.12 4.82 33.08
CA THR A 498 15.98 5.57 33.64
C THR A 498 15.74 6.85 32.86
N THR A 499 14.54 7.42 32.96
CA THR A 499 14.21 8.73 32.37
C THR A 499 14.34 9.85 33.42
N ARG A 500 14.98 10.96 33.04
CA ARG A 500 15.18 12.11 33.93
C ARG A 500 13.83 12.67 34.41
N GLY A 501 13.68 12.77 35.73
CA GLY A 501 12.47 13.31 36.37
C GLY A 501 11.32 12.31 36.51
N PHE A 502 11.51 11.04 36.17
CA PHE A 502 10.50 9.98 36.31
C PHE A 502 10.70 9.14 37.58
N VAL A 503 11.76 9.44 38.34
CA VAL A 503 12.15 8.75 39.58
C VAL A 503 11.87 9.65 40.78
N THR A 504 11.13 9.17 41.78
CA THR A 504 10.81 9.93 43.02
C THR A 504 11.37 9.25 44.28
N PRO A 505 11.99 9.99 45.24
CA PRO A 505 12.27 11.43 45.22
C PRO A 505 13.42 11.86 44.30
N ASP A 506 14.46 11.04 44.15
CA ASP A 506 15.54 11.19 43.17
C ASP A 506 16.21 9.83 42.90
N SER A 507 17.15 9.81 41.95
CA SER A 507 17.86 8.61 41.51
C SER A 507 19.24 8.43 42.14
N ASP A 508 19.64 9.28 43.09
CA ASP A 508 21.03 9.36 43.56
C ASP A 508 21.49 8.07 44.23
N GLY A 509 20.60 7.40 44.98
CA GLY A 509 20.89 6.11 45.60
C GLY A 509 21.07 4.95 44.61
N LEU A 510 20.51 5.04 43.41
CA LEU A 510 20.55 3.97 42.40
C LEU A 510 21.95 3.81 41.79
N THR A 511 22.64 4.93 41.54
CA THR A 511 23.98 4.94 40.92
C THR A 511 25.02 4.17 41.73
N SER A 512 24.83 4.06 43.05
CA SER A 512 25.73 3.30 43.94
C SER A 512 25.52 1.79 43.90
N LEU A 513 24.37 1.33 43.37
CA LEU A 513 23.93 -0.07 43.39
C LEU A 513 24.19 -0.82 42.08
N VAL A 514 24.53 -0.11 41.02
CA VAL A 514 24.76 -0.65 39.67
C VAL A 514 26.09 -0.12 39.12
N GLU A 515 26.67 -0.82 38.14
CA GLU A 515 27.94 -0.42 37.53
C GLU A 515 27.74 0.74 36.54
N GLN A 516 26.63 0.72 35.80
CA GLN A 516 26.29 1.71 34.79
C GLN A 516 24.86 2.18 35.00
N HIS A 517 24.69 3.48 35.23
CA HIS A 517 23.38 4.12 35.34
C HIS A 517 23.23 5.17 34.24
N HIS A 518 22.35 4.89 33.27
CA HIS A 518 22.07 5.77 32.15
C HIS A 518 20.78 6.54 32.39
N GLN A 519 20.85 7.86 32.41
CA GLN A 519 19.67 8.72 32.40
C GLN A 519 19.43 9.26 31.00
N VAL A 520 18.25 8.97 30.44
CA VAL A 520 17.79 9.52 29.17
C VAL A 520 16.81 10.67 29.38
N ASP A 521 16.76 11.59 28.41
CA ASP A 521 15.75 12.64 28.40
C ASP A 521 14.38 12.05 28.01
N PRO A 522 13.27 12.56 28.56
CA PRO A 522 11.93 12.09 28.21
C PRO A 522 11.65 12.20 26.72
N ILE A 523 11.04 11.17 26.14
CA ILE A 523 10.64 11.20 24.74
C ILE A 523 9.44 12.14 24.59
N PRO A 524 9.48 13.17 23.71
CA PRO A 524 8.35 14.07 23.52
C PRO A 524 7.12 13.30 23.03
N VAL A 525 5.98 13.44 23.73
CA VAL A 525 4.69 12.75 23.43
C VAL A 525 4.25 12.81 21.95
N LYS A 526 4.70 13.82 21.19
CA LYS A 526 4.39 13.98 19.77
C LYS A 526 5.02 12.90 18.85
N SER A 527 6.07 12.19 19.27
CA SER A 527 6.68 11.14 18.46
C SER A 527 5.91 9.81 18.52
N TYR A 528 5.29 9.49 19.65
CA TYR A 528 4.52 8.25 19.84
C TYR A 528 3.35 8.13 18.86
N PHE A 529 2.58 9.20 18.64
CA PHE A 529 1.46 9.14 17.69
C PHE A 529 1.89 8.93 16.23
N ARG A 530 3.16 9.22 15.88
CA ARG A 530 3.66 9.08 14.50
C ARG A 530 4.13 7.67 14.19
N SER A 531 4.75 6.97 15.15
CA SER A 531 5.15 5.56 14.99
C SER A 531 3.94 4.62 14.98
N PHE A 532 2.89 4.93 15.74
CA PHE A 532 1.65 4.15 15.75
C PHE A 532 0.81 4.27 14.47
N MET A 533 0.94 5.36 13.71
CA MET A 533 0.20 5.52 12.44
C MET A 533 1.00 5.11 11.20
N ALA A 534 2.33 5.09 11.26
CA ALA A 534 3.17 4.77 10.10
C ALA A 534 3.21 3.28 9.72
N SER A 535 2.65 2.40 10.56
CA SER A 535 2.49 0.96 10.29
C SER A 535 1.05 0.58 9.92
N GLY A 536 0.14 1.55 9.86
CA GLY A 536 -1.16 1.38 9.20
C GLY A 536 -0.97 1.56 7.70
N ASP A 537 -1.15 0.48 6.95
CA ASP A 537 -1.17 0.47 5.49
C ASP A 537 -1.85 1.71 4.92
N GLY A 538 -1.05 2.53 4.23
CA GLY A 538 -1.48 3.74 3.55
C GLY A 538 -2.23 3.40 2.26
N THR A 539 -3.39 2.77 2.38
CA THR A 539 -4.40 2.66 1.31
C THR A 539 -5.79 2.86 1.91
N GLY A 540 -6.02 4.05 2.48
CA GLY A 540 -7.38 4.48 2.82
C GLY A 540 -8.11 4.86 1.54
N SER A 541 -8.85 3.91 0.95
CA SER A 541 -9.89 4.20 -0.03
C SER A 541 -10.90 5.15 0.60
N ALA A 542 -11.05 6.35 0.05
CA ALA A 542 -12.07 7.29 0.45
C ALA A 542 -13.44 6.74 0.02
N GLN A 543 -14.12 6.00 0.90
CA GLN A 543 -15.56 5.76 0.76
C GLN A 543 -16.28 7.07 1.06
N THR A 544 -16.67 7.77 0.00
CA THR A 544 -17.65 8.85 0.08
C THR A 544 -19.01 8.23 0.38
N ALA A 545 -19.50 8.42 1.61
CA ALA A 545 -20.90 8.21 1.93
C ALA A 545 -21.74 9.28 1.21
N THR A 546 -22.56 8.84 0.25
CA THR A 546 -23.73 9.57 -0.26
C THR A 546 -24.95 9.29 0.60
#